data_AF-A0A7S4ETI3-F1
#
_entry.id   AF-A0A7S4ETI3-F1
#
_cell.length_a   1.000
_cell.length_b   1.000
_cell.length_c   1.000
_cell.angle_alpha   90.00
_cell.angle_beta   90.00
_cell.angle_gamma   90.00
#
_symmetry.space_group_name_H-M   'P 1'
#
loop_
_entity.id
_entity.type
_entity.pdbx_description
1 polymer ?
#
loop_
_entity_poly.entity_id
_entity_poly.type
_entity_poly.pdbx_seq_one_letter_code
_entity_poly.pdbx_strand_id
1 'polypeptide(L)'
;SDEEEAQAVPPQSPPLRILFIGNSFTYGPPPFDREDKLQLNNLPRFFKLVAESLGHGVQQMEDTIGGCTLFMHMPSSNAEGCDADCALVDLPRVNGSEQCTVAAAIPKETLAPQYAPCPQLLMRQPFGPWDVVVVQEQSIVPAVRETRAIYTMPAVAQISEAYRRSAADAREQKPVVAAYMTWPYYNGSGGKCPDADRPGCFPLGNMSTLAGCGIADSLASTLASPACQAYALARGYASTLDHGADVLVPAGLAWLAARGAPPIAKACRDAIDAEYEGERDYLADISLPIRVRNPEDARWDTLLAARSLYNYLGPNSNSTYCTDGCDRDHHPSALSQYLNACVFFATLFGKSPIGAAFPDGEKVVDGMTLPALLTQDDVAAATAVEARAGAGAAPPSGESASAAMASAAAAMQRIAHDVVFRGGDGDRVWWRGQR
;
A
#
# COMPACT_ATOMS: atom_id res chain seq x y z
N SER A 1 -35.76 -7.25 -43.03
CA SER A 1 -34.33 -7.58 -43.00
C SER A 1 -33.70 -6.41 -42.28
N ASP A 2 -33.71 -6.50 -40.95
CA ASP A 2 -33.20 -5.43 -40.10
C ASP A 2 -31.71 -5.70 -39.95
N GLU A 3 -30.92 -5.01 -40.76
CA GLU A 3 -29.47 -4.93 -40.61
C GLU A 3 -29.19 -4.17 -39.32
N GLU A 4 -28.90 -4.93 -38.26
CA GLU A 4 -28.42 -4.41 -36.99
C GLU A 4 -27.07 -3.73 -37.26
N GLU A 5 -27.11 -2.41 -37.39
CA GLU A 5 -25.98 -1.54 -37.67
C GLU A 5 -24.95 -1.74 -36.53
N ALA A 6 -23.90 -2.50 -36.82
CA ALA A 6 -22.84 -2.81 -35.87
C ALA A 6 -22.21 -1.49 -35.41
N GLN A 7 -22.56 -1.05 -34.19
CA GLN A 7 -21.97 0.13 -33.58
C GLN A 7 -20.46 -0.07 -33.51
N ALA A 8 -19.72 0.79 -34.22
CA ALA A 8 -18.27 0.79 -34.19
C ALA A 8 -17.82 0.92 -32.72
N VAL A 9 -17.12 -0.10 -32.22
CA VAL A 9 -16.54 -0.07 -30.89
C VAL A 9 -15.58 1.13 -30.85
N PRO A 10 -15.79 2.10 -29.95
CA PRO A 10 -14.90 3.26 -29.87
C PRO A 10 -13.46 2.78 -29.61
N PRO A 11 -12.45 3.45 -30.19
CA PRO A 11 -11.06 3.06 -30.00
C PRO A 11 -10.75 3.04 -28.50
N GLN A 12 -10.26 1.89 -28.02
CA GLN A 12 -9.87 1.74 -26.62
C GLN A 12 -8.72 2.70 -26.32
N SER A 13 -8.80 3.41 -25.19
CA SER A 13 -7.69 4.25 -24.72
C SER A 13 -6.44 3.38 -24.49
N PRO A 14 -5.23 3.89 -24.75
CA PRO A 14 -4.02 3.15 -24.45
C PRO A 14 -3.98 2.77 -22.96
N PRO A 15 -3.42 1.60 -22.61
CA PRO A 15 -3.37 1.15 -21.23
C PRO A 15 -2.50 2.09 -20.38
N LEU A 16 -2.89 2.29 -19.13
CA LEU A 16 -2.09 3.01 -18.14
C LEU A 16 -0.84 2.18 -17.81
N ARG A 17 0.35 2.74 -18.04
CA ARG A 17 1.63 2.17 -17.62
C ARG A 17 1.99 2.68 -16.24
N ILE A 18 2.12 1.77 -15.28
CA ILE A 18 2.38 2.12 -13.88
C ILE A 18 3.54 1.28 -13.30
N LEU A 19 4.49 1.95 -12.64
CA LEU A 19 5.54 1.30 -11.87
C LEU A 19 5.29 1.48 -10.38
N PHE A 20 5.32 0.39 -9.62
CA PHE A 20 5.24 0.42 -8.17
C PHE A 20 6.62 0.24 -7.54
N ILE A 21 7.16 1.29 -6.93
CA ILE A 21 8.42 1.27 -6.17
C ILE A 21 8.11 1.19 -4.68
N GLY A 22 8.63 0.16 -4.00
CA GLY A 22 8.45 0.04 -2.55
C GLY A 22 8.93 -1.29 -1.96
N ASN A 23 8.16 -1.84 -1.03
CA ASN A 23 8.56 -3.02 -0.28
C ASN A 23 7.36 -3.94 0.02
N SER A 24 7.35 -4.59 1.19
CA SER A 24 6.37 -5.57 1.61
C SER A 24 4.95 -5.03 1.80
N PHE A 25 4.79 -3.71 1.92
CA PHE A 25 3.48 -3.07 1.94
C PHE A 25 2.88 -2.94 0.53
N THR A 26 3.73 -2.99 -0.50
CA THR A 26 3.31 -3.01 -1.91
C THR A 26 3.01 -4.45 -2.34
N TYR A 27 3.94 -5.39 -2.19
CA TYR A 27 3.71 -6.74 -2.70
C TYR A 27 2.83 -7.59 -1.78
N GLY A 28 2.76 -7.31 -0.47
CA GLY A 28 2.01 -8.10 0.52
C GLY A 28 2.54 -9.54 0.67
N PRO A 29 3.08 -9.95 1.82
CA PRO A 29 3.56 -11.32 2.01
C PRO A 29 2.44 -12.35 1.76
N PRO A 30 2.82 -13.60 1.44
CA PRO A 30 1.84 -14.64 1.15
C PRO A 30 1.02 -14.99 2.40
N PRO A 31 -0.21 -15.49 2.22
CA PRO A 31 -0.98 -16.09 3.31
C PRO A 31 -0.22 -17.22 4.00
N PHE A 32 -0.40 -17.36 5.31
CA PHE A 32 0.29 -18.37 6.13
C PHE A 32 0.15 -19.81 5.63
N ASP A 33 -1.02 -20.17 5.11
CA ASP A 33 -1.38 -21.54 4.72
C ASP A 33 -0.89 -21.92 3.31
N ARG A 34 -0.11 -21.06 2.64
CA ARG A 34 0.42 -21.29 1.30
C ARG A 34 1.88 -21.71 1.31
N GLU A 35 2.14 -22.94 0.88
CA GLU A 35 3.49 -23.51 0.80
C GLU A 35 4.33 -22.88 -0.32
N ASP A 36 3.72 -22.49 -1.44
CA ASP A 36 4.44 -21.94 -2.60
C ASP A 36 5.07 -20.57 -2.33
N LYS A 37 4.51 -19.78 -1.40
CA LYS A 37 4.87 -18.39 -1.10
C LYS A 37 4.86 -17.45 -2.32
N LEU A 38 4.31 -17.90 -3.45
CA LEU A 38 4.26 -17.15 -4.71
C LEU A 38 2.94 -16.38 -4.85
N GLN A 39 1.91 -16.78 -4.12
CA GLN A 39 0.65 -16.03 -4.05
C GLN A 39 0.74 -14.94 -2.99
N LEU A 40 0.87 -13.71 -3.46
CA LEU A 40 1.06 -12.53 -2.64
C LEU A 40 -0.24 -11.73 -2.54
N ASN A 41 -0.39 -10.94 -1.47
CA ASN A 41 -1.40 -9.89 -1.43
C ASN A 41 -0.90 -8.70 -2.29
N ASN A 42 -0.68 -8.92 -3.58
CA ASN A 42 0.08 -8.05 -4.48
C ASN A 42 -0.72 -6.86 -4.97
N LEU A 43 -0.52 -5.69 -4.36
CA LEU A 43 -1.25 -4.47 -4.71
C LEU A 43 -1.23 -4.14 -6.21
N PRO A 44 -0.11 -4.21 -6.95
CA PRO A 44 -0.10 -3.96 -8.39
C PRO A 44 -1.13 -4.78 -9.17
N ARG A 45 -1.27 -6.07 -8.84
CA ARG A 45 -2.25 -6.96 -9.49
C ARG A 45 -3.68 -6.74 -9.01
N PHE A 46 -3.89 -6.42 -7.72
CA PHE A 46 -5.20 -6.02 -7.23
C PHE A 46 -5.68 -4.72 -7.91
N PHE A 47 -4.78 -3.75 -8.09
CA PHE A 47 -5.05 -2.52 -8.82
C PHE A 47 -5.42 -2.79 -10.28
N LYS A 48 -4.64 -3.65 -10.96
CA LYS A 48 -4.95 -4.08 -12.33
C LYS A 48 -6.33 -4.74 -12.43
N LEU A 49 -6.67 -5.66 -11.53
CA LEU A 49 -8.01 -6.27 -11.46
C LEU A 49 -9.12 -5.21 -11.37
N VAL A 50 -8.99 -4.28 -10.42
CA VAL A 50 -9.98 -3.21 -10.20
C VAL A 50 -10.11 -2.33 -11.45
N ALA A 51 -9.00 -1.83 -11.98
CA ALA A 51 -8.99 -0.93 -13.13
C ALA A 51 -9.56 -1.59 -14.39
N GLU A 52 -9.09 -2.79 -14.74
CA GLU A 52 -9.52 -3.48 -15.96
C GLU A 52 -10.98 -3.91 -15.89
N SER A 53 -11.48 -4.28 -14.70
CA SER A 53 -12.91 -4.56 -14.49
C SER A 53 -13.82 -3.35 -14.73
N LEU A 54 -13.27 -2.15 -14.66
CA LEU A 54 -13.95 -0.87 -14.91
C LEU A 54 -13.58 -0.27 -16.28
N GLY A 55 -13.02 -1.08 -17.19
CA GLY A 55 -12.72 -0.68 -18.57
C GLY A 55 -11.44 0.13 -18.74
N HIS A 56 -10.54 0.10 -17.76
CA HIS A 56 -9.25 0.79 -17.81
C HIS A 56 -8.11 -0.22 -17.93
N GLY A 57 -7.54 -0.38 -19.14
CA GLY A 57 -6.38 -1.24 -19.37
C GLY A 57 -5.16 -0.81 -18.55
N VAL A 58 -4.41 -1.76 -17.98
CA VAL A 58 -3.23 -1.47 -17.15
C VAL A 58 -2.04 -2.36 -17.52
N GLN A 59 -0.90 -1.72 -17.76
CA GLN A 59 0.41 -2.36 -17.81
C GLN A 59 1.17 -1.98 -16.54
N GLN A 60 1.45 -2.96 -15.68
CA GLN A 60 2.09 -2.72 -14.40
C GLN A 60 3.43 -3.44 -14.30
N MET A 61 4.38 -2.81 -13.61
CA MET A 61 5.59 -3.45 -13.09
C MET A 61 5.80 -3.02 -11.63
N GLU A 62 6.72 -3.69 -10.97
CA GLU A 62 7.06 -3.42 -9.58
C GLU A 62 8.57 -3.52 -9.38
N ASP A 63 9.09 -2.63 -8.56
CA ASP A 63 10.43 -2.64 -8.01
C ASP A 63 10.29 -2.72 -6.48
N THR A 64 10.51 -3.91 -5.94
CA THR A 64 10.27 -4.18 -4.51
C THR A 64 11.45 -4.81 -3.80
N ILE A 65 11.93 -4.13 -2.74
CA ILE A 65 13.00 -4.64 -1.88
C ILE A 65 12.46 -4.81 -0.45
N GLY A 66 12.38 -6.06 0.01
CA GLY A 66 11.71 -6.40 1.28
C GLY A 66 12.32 -5.72 2.51
N GLY A 67 11.53 -4.88 3.19
CA GLY A 67 11.92 -4.19 4.42
C GLY A 67 12.95 -3.07 4.23
N CYS A 68 13.23 -2.68 2.99
CA CYS A 68 14.10 -1.55 2.69
C CYS A 68 13.34 -0.23 2.59
N THR A 69 14.10 0.85 2.76
CA THR A 69 13.65 2.23 2.56
C THR A 69 13.57 2.58 1.09
N LEU A 70 12.78 3.60 0.75
CA LEU A 70 12.70 4.16 -0.61
C LEU A 70 14.07 4.65 -1.11
N PHE A 71 14.96 5.03 -0.20
CA PHE A 71 16.35 5.39 -0.48
C PHE A 71 17.12 4.29 -1.23
N MET A 72 16.80 3.02 -0.98
CA MET A 72 17.42 1.88 -1.67
C MET A 72 16.86 1.63 -3.07
N HIS A 73 15.92 2.45 -3.54
CA HIS A 73 15.42 2.42 -4.91
C HIS A 73 15.92 3.59 -5.76
N MET A 74 16.68 4.50 -5.14
CA MET A 74 17.21 5.68 -5.81
C MET A 74 18.16 5.30 -6.95
N PRO A 75 18.09 5.99 -8.11
CA PRO A 75 19.07 5.83 -9.18
C PRO A 75 20.52 6.04 -8.75
N SER A 76 20.79 6.94 -7.79
CA SER A 76 22.16 7.13 -7.28
C SER A 76 22.65 5.96 -6.43
N SER A 77 21.74 5.20 -5.81
CA SER A 77 22.07 4.02 -5.01
C SER A 77 22.15 2.76 -5.86
N ASN A 78 21.50 2.76 -7.03
CA ASN A 78 21.43 1.61 -7.94
C ASN A 78 21.54 2.12 -9.38
N ALA A 79 22.74 2.57 -9.73
CA ALA A 79 23.01 3.11 -11.05
C ALA A 79 22.83 2.05 -12.16
N GLU A 80 22.82 2.52 -13.40
CA GLU A 80 22.91 1.67 -14.57
C GLU A 80 24.25 0.93 -14.59
N GLY A 81 24.20 -0.41 -14.59
CA GLY A 81 25.38 -1.26 -14.51
C GLY A 81 25.71 -1.69 -13.08
N CYS A 82 26.64 -2.64 -12.96
CA CYS A 82 27.09 -3.15 -11.68
C CYS A 82 28.59 -2.91 -11.54
N ASP A 83 29.02 -2.14 -10.54
CA ASP A 83 30.42 -2.01 -10.13
C ASP A 83 30.77 -2.96 -8.96
N ALA A 84 31.71 -2.59 -8.09
CA ALA A 84 32.14 -3.44 -6.98
C ALA A 84 31.13 -3.50 -5.82
N ASP A 85 30.20 -2.53 -5.71
CA ASP A 85 29.35 -2.34 -4.52
C ASP A 85 27.88 -2.76 -4.76
N CYS A 86 27.63 -3.57 -5.78
CA CYS A 86 26.32 -4.07 -6.16
C CYS A 86 26.27 -5.60 -6.27
N ALA A 87 25.05 -6.14 -6.24
CA ALA A 87 24.76 -7.53 -6.49
C ALA A 87 23.74 -7.64 -7.63
N LEU A 88 24.01 -8.52 -8.60
CA LEU A 88 23.05 -8.89 -9.62
C LEU A 88 21.87 -9.64 -8.99
N VAL A 89 20.66 -9.26 -9.39
CA VAL A 89 19.43 -9.95 -9.02
C VAL A 89 19.12 -11.00 -10.07
N ASP A 90 18.96 -12.26 -9.62
CA ASP A 90 18.48 -13.37 -10.43
C ASP A 90 17.52 -14.19 -9.59
N LEU A 91 16.22 -13.89 -9.71
CA LEU A 91 15.13 -14.43 -8.91
C LEU A 91 13.97 -14.86 -9.81
N PRO A 92 13.03 -15.71 -9.36
CA PRO A 92 11.92 -16.16 -10.20
C PRO A 92 11.07 -15.03 -10.80
N ARG A 93 11.04 -13.85 -10.18
CA ARG A 93 10.28 -12.68 -10.64
C ARG A 93 11.11 -11.62 -11.36
N VAL A 94 12.43 -11.74 -11.34
CA VAL A 94 13.37 -10.82 -12.00
C VAL A 94 14.46 -11.67 -12.63
N ASN A 95 14.41 -11.81 -13.95
CA ASN A 95 15.33 -12.66 -14.67
C ASN A 95 16.73 -12.02 -14.69
N GLY A 96 17.80 -12.77 -14.43
CA GLY A 96 19.17 -12.23 -14.49
C GLY A 96 19.55 -11.56 -15.83
N SER A 97 18.87 -11.89 -16.93
CA SER A 97 19.02 -11.21 -18.22
C SER A 97 18.50 -9.76 -18.25
N GLU A 98 17.65 -9.37 -17.30
CA GLU A 98 17.21 -7.98 -17.10
C GLU A 98 18.33 -7.10 -16.50
N GLN A 99 19.41 -7.73 -16.01
CA GLN A 99 20.58 -7.08 -15.43
C GLN A 99 20.21 -6.11 -14.30
N CYS A 100 19.20 -6.46 -13.52
CA CYS A 100 18.78 -5.72 -12.34
C CYS A 100 19.84 -5.87 -11.25
N THR A 101 20.15 -4.78 -10.56
CA THR A 101 21.13 -4.79 -9.48
C THR A 101 20.62 -4.04 -8.27
N VAL A 102 21.05 -4.50 -7.10
CA VAL A 102 20.84 -3.83 -5.82
C VAL A 102 22.18 -3.61 -5.13
N ALA A 103 22.23 -2.74 -4.11
CA ALA A 103 23.44 -2.58 -3.29
C ALA A 103 23.90 -3.91 -2.68
N ALA A 104 25.20 -4.22 -2.76
CA ALA A 104 25.78 -5.48 -2.27
C ALA A 104 25.63 -5.68 -0.75
N ALA A 105 25.45 -4.58 -0.01
CA ALA A 105 25.21 -4.61 1.43
C ALA A 105 23.83 -5.17 1.81
N ILE A 106 22.89 -5.26 0.86
CA ILE A 106 21.57 -5.88 1.06
C ILE A 106 21.77 -7.40 1.11
N PRO A 107 21.45 -8.06 2.24
CA PRO A 107 21.69 -9.50 2.37
C PRO A 107 20.83 -10.30 1.40
N LYS A 108 21.37 -11.38 0.83
CA LYS A 108 20.67 -12.21 -0.18
C LYS A 108 19.38 -12.81 0.36
N GLU A 109 19.30 -13.09 1.65
CA GLU A 109 18.08 -13.56 2.33
C GLU A 109 16.93 -12.54 2.30
N THR A 110 17.24 -11.25 2.12
CA THR A 110 16.25 -10.18 1.93
C THR A 110 15.81 -10.04 0.46
N LEU A 111 16.46 -10.77 -0.46
CA LEU A 111 16.10 -10.91 -1.87
C LEU A 111 15.34 -12.22 -2.06
N ALA A 112 14.22 -12.36 -1.35
CA ALA A 112 13.44 -13.59 -1.38
C ALA A 112 12.79 -13.81 -2.76
N PRO A 113 12.53 -15.07 -3.17
CA PRO A 113 12.02 -15.40 -4.50
C PRO A 113 10.73 -14.68 -4.91
N GLN A 114 9.95 -14.26 -3.93
CA GLN A 114 8.69 -13.56 -4.13
C GLN A 114 8.84 -12.04 -4.35
N TYR A 115 10.04 -11.47 -4.25
CA TYR A 115 10.28 -10.05 -4.48
C TYR A 115 10.69 -9.79 -5.92
N ALA A 116 10.53 -8.54 -6.36
CA ALA A 116 10.95 -8.11 -7.68
C ALA A 116 11.86 -6.87 -7.57
N PRO A 117 13.08 -7.01 -7.00
CA PRO A 117 13.97 -5.88 -6.82
C PRO A 117 14.64 -5.53 -8.17
N CYS A 118 14.25 -4.42 -8.77
CA CYS A 118 14.88 -3.90 -9.97
C CYS A 118 14.73 -2.38 -10.07
N PRO A 119 15.52 -1.61 -9.30
CA PRO A 119 15.50 -0.14 -9.34
C PRO A 119 15.68 0.46 -10.74
N GLN A 120 16.41 -0.25 -11.61
CA GLN A 120 16.66 0.18 -12.98
C GLN A 120 15.38 0.23 -13.84
N LEU A 121 14.28 -0.42 -13.43
CA LEU A 121 12.97 -0.27 -14.09
C LEU A 121 12.46 1.17 -14.07
N LEU A 122 12.94 2.05 -13.21
CA LEU A 122 12.56 3.47 -13.31
C LEU A 122 12.91 4.05 -14.69
N MET A 123 14.00 3.58 -15.30
CA MET A 123 14.60 4.16 -16.51
C MET A 123 14.61 3.20 -17.71
N ARG A 124 14.61 1.88 -17.48
CA ARG A 124 14.71 0.85 -18.52
C ARG A 124 13.35 0.40 -19.06
N GLN A 125 12.68 1.25 -19.84
CA GLN A 125 11.36 0.91 -20.37
C GLN A 125 11.34 0.69 -21.89
N PRO A 126 11.10 -0.55 -22.36
CA PRO A 126 11.08 -0.84 -23.81
C PRO A 126 9.83 -0.26 -24.51
N PHE A 127 8.82 0.16 -23.76
CA PHE A 127 7.56 0.70 -24.26
C PHE A 127 7.38 2.20 -23.99
N GLY A 128 8.48 2.93 -23.76
CA GLY A 128 8.47 4.35 -23.40
C GLY A 128 8.25 4.58 -21.90
N PRO A 129 8.19 5.85 -21.44
CA PRO A 129 8.22 6.14 -20.00
C PRO A 129 6.97 5.59 -19.29
N TRP A 130 7.00 5.53 -17.97
CA TRP A 130 5.81 5.28 -17.16
C TRP A 130 4.79 6.42 -17.28
N ASP A 131 3.49 6.14 -17.13
CA ASP A 131 2.47 7.19 -16.95
C ASP A 131 2.43 7.62 -15.47
N VAL A 132 2.54 6.63 -14.57
CA VAL A 132 2.56 6.81 -13.12
C VAL A 132 3.74 6.05 -12.53
N VAL A 133 4.51 6.70 -11.66
CA VAL A 133 5.47 6.05 -10.76
C VAL A 133 4.94 6.19 -9.35
N VAL A 134 4.63 5.06 -8.71
CA VAL A 134 4.19 4.99 -7.33
C VAL A 134 5.41 4.83 -6.44
N VAL A 135 5.52 5.65 -5.39
CA VAL A 135 6.60 5.58 -4.41
C VAL A 135 6.05 5.27 -3.03
N GLN A 136 6.58 4.24 -2.39
CA GLN A 136 6.20 3.80 -1.06
C GLN A 136 7.44 3.67 -0.18
N GLU A 137 7.38 4.26 1.01
CA GLU A 137 8.45 4.21 2.00
C GLU A 137 8.20 3.12 3.04
N GLN A 138 9.27 2.60 3.64
CA GLN A 138 9.22 1.67 4.77
C GLN A 138 8.20 2.12 5.84
N SER A 139 7.48 1.14 6.37
CA SER A 139 6.24 1.28 7.13
C SER A 139 6.18 2.35 8.22
N ILE A 140 7.29 2.64 8.91
CA ILE A 140 7.31 3.62 10.01
C ILE A 140 8.13 4.87 9.70
N VAL A 141 9.03 4.81 8.72
CA VAL A 141 9.96 5.90 8.40
C VAL A 141 9.25 7.25 8.17
N PRO A 142 8.12 7.34 7.45
CA PRO A 142 7.44 8.63 7.26
C PRO A 142 6.93 9.25 8.56
N ALA A 143 6.65 8.44 9.58
CA ALA A 143 6.15 8.90 10.87
C ALA A 143 7.24 9.42 11.82
N VAL A 144 8.52 9.29 11.47
CA VAL A 144 9.66 9.69 12.31
C VAL A 144 10.46 10.78 11.60
N ARG A 145 10.44 11.99 12.16
CA ARG A 145 11.01 13.22 11.58
C ARG A 145 12.39 13.05 10.95
N GLU A 146 13.37 12.61 11.74
CA GLU A 146 14.77 12.50 11.31
C GLU A 146 14.91 11.48 10.17
N THR A 147 14.23 10.34 10.28
CA THR A 147 14.31 9.28 9.26
C THR A 147 13.62 9.70 7.97
N ARG A 148 12.51 10.44 8.04
CA ARG A 148 11.83 11.03 6.88
C ARG A 148 12.72 12.04 6.15
N ALA A 149 13.43 12.88 6.90
CA ALA A 149 14.35 13.87 6.34
C ALA A 149 15.57 13.23 5.66
N ILE A 150 16.04 12.09 6.18
CA ILE A 150 17.22 11.38 5.67
C ILE A 150 16.89 10.45 4.50
N TYR A 151 15.82 9.67 4.61
CA TYR A 151 15.49 8.61 3.66
C TYR A 151 14.37 9.00 2.69
N THR A 152 13.22 9.46 3.21
CA THR A 152 12.01 9.63 2.39
C THR A 152 12.11 10.83 1.46
N MET A 153 12.36 12.02 1.99
CA MET A 153 12.29 13.26 1.21
C MET A 153 13.35 13.32 0.10
N PRO A 154 14.63 12.98 0.36
CA PRO A 154 15.63 12.93 -0.70
C PRO A 154 15.31 11.87 -1.76
N ALA A 155 14.78 10.71 -1.36
CA ALA A 155 14.45 9.65 -2.31
C ALA A 155 13.29 10.03 -3.22
N VAL A 156 12.20 10.60 -2.69
CA VAL A 156 11.09 11.10 -3.51
C VAL A 156 11.58 12.18 -4.47
N ALA A 157 12.41 13.12 -4.00
CA ALA A 157 12.95 14.19 -4.85
C ALA A 157 13.81 13.63 -6.00
N GLN A 158 14.73 12.72 -5.69
CA GLN A 158 15.62 12.16 -6.71
C GLN A 158 14.90 11.27 -7.72
N ILE A 159 14.00 10.38 -7.25
CA ILE A 159 13.17 9.54 -8.14
C ILE A 159 12.34 10.42 -9.07
N SER A 160 11.71 11.45 -8.51
CA SER A 160 10.89 12.40 -9.27
C SER A 160 11.70 13.18 -10.31
N GLU A 161 12.90 13.66 -9.95
CA GLU A 161 13.79 14.35 -10.87
C GLU A 161 14.29 13.42 -11.99
N ALA A 162 14.79 12.23 -11.65
CA ALA A 162 15.30 11.27 -12.63
C ALA A 162 14.22 10.85 -13.63
N TYR A 163 13.03 10.54 -13.13
CA TYR A 163 11.88 10.17 -13.95
C TYR A 163 11.41 11.30 -14.87
N ARG A 164 11.30 12.54 -14.36
CA ARG A 164 10.90 13.67 -15.20
C ARG A 164 11.93 13.99 -16.28
N ARG A 165 13.22 13.84 -15.99
CA ARG A 165 14.27 13.97 -17.00
C ARG A 165 14.15 12.92 -18.09
N SER A 166 13.88 11.66 -17.74
CA SER A 166 13.73 10.59 -18.75
C SER A 166 12.46 10.73 -19.59
N ALA A 167 11.42 11.36 -19.04
CA ALA A 167 10.15 11.57 -19.71
C ALA A 167 10.07 12.87 -20.53
N ALA A 168 11.00 13.80 -20.38
CA ALA A 168 10.90 15.17 -20.88
C ALA A 168 10.66 15.27 -22.40
N ASP A 169 11.28 14.39 -23.19
CA ASP A 169 11.21 14.45 -24.65
C ASP A 169 10.13 13.53 -25.26
N ALA A 170 9.48 12.71 -24.44
CA ALA A 170 8.72 11.56 -24.92
C ALA A 170 7.19 11.71 -24.84
N ARG A 171 6.64 12.78 -24.25
CA ARG A 171 5.23 12.81 -23.84
C ARG A 171 4.52 14.15 -23.98
N GLU A 172 3.27 14.07 -24.44
CA GLU A 172 2.29 15.16 -24.36
C GLU A 172 1.72 15.32 -22.94
N GLN A 173 1.64 14.24 -22.17
CA GLN A 173 1.09 14.24 -20.80
C GLN A 173 2.20 14.25 -19.75
N LYS A 174 2.04 15.12 -18.74
CA LYS A 174 2.98 15.22 -17.62
C LYS A 174 3.00 13.89 -16.84
N PRO A 175 4.19 13.28 -16.65
CA PRO A 175 4.32 12.09 -15.81
C PRO A 175 3.89 12.38 -14.36
N VAL A 176 3.26 11.39 -13.71
CA VAL A 176 2.77 11.52 -12.32
C VAL A 176 3.64 10.71 -11.37
N VAL A 177 4.10 11.34 -10.29
CA VAL A 177 4.66 10.63 -9.12
C VAL A 177 3.61 10.54 -8.03
N ALA A 178 3.20 9.32 -7.66
CA ALA A 178 2.16 9.06 -6.67
C ALA A 178 2.75 8.53 -5.36
N ALA A 179 2.62 9.30 -4.28
CA ALA A 179 3.03 8.87 -2.94
C ALA A 179 1.98 7.91 -2.35
N TYR A 180 2.38 6.67 -2.08
CA TYR A 180 1.51 5.65 -1.50
C TYR A 180 1.53 5.72 0.03
N MET A 181 0.51 6.35 0.61
CA MET A 181 0.39 6.45 2.06
C MET A 181 0.07 5.10 2.71
N THR A 182 1.01 4.56 3.48
CA THR A 182 0.82 3.34 4.27
C THR A 182 -0.07 3.56 5.51
N TRP A 183 -0.38 2.48 6.23
CA TRP A 183 -1.29 2.43 7.38
C TRP A 183 -0.55 2.27 8.71
N PRO A 184 -1.23 2.56 9.84
CA PRO A 184 -0.69 2.26 11.16
C PRO A 184 -0.62 0.75 11.40
N TYR A 185 0.26 0.36 12.31
CA TYR A 185 0.28 -0.97 12.88
C TYR A 185 -1.02 -1.24 13.64
N TYR A 186 -1.33 -2.53 13.82
CA TYR A 186 -2.58 -3.01 14.40
C TYR A 186 -2.96 -2.27 15.70
N ASN A 187 -2.00 -2.19 16.62
CA ASN A 187 -2.10 -1.55 17.94
C ASN A 187 -1.29 -0.25 18.05
N GLY A 188 -0.90 0.38 16.93
CA GLY A 188 0.05 1.49 16.93
C GLY A 188 1.49 0.99 17.10
N SER A 189 2.42 1.85 17.50
CA SER A 189 3.77 1.39 17.89
C SER A 189 3.77 0.58 19.20
N GLY A 190 2.66 0.59 19.96
CA GLY A 190 2.58 -0.03 21.28
C GLY A 190 3.59 0.54 22.28
N GLY A 191 4.04 1.78 22.09
CA GLY A 191 5.10 2.39 22.90
C GLY A 191 6.49 1.82 22.64
N LYS A 192 6.66 0.99 21.59
CA LYS A 192 7.97 0.49 21.19
C LYS A 192 8.64 1.48 20.25
N CYS A 193 9.93 1.67 20.46
CA CYS A 193 10.78 2.30 19.48
C CYS A 193 10.81 1.48 18.18
N PRO A 194 10.81 2.11 17.00
CA PRO A 194 11.08 1.40 15.76
C PRO A 194 12.54 0.89 15.74
N ASP A 195 12.73 -0.42 15.52
CA ASP A 195 14.01 -1.12 15.58
C ASP A 195 14.39 -1.79 14.24
N ALA A 196 13.89 -1.23 13.13
CA ALA A 196 14.14 -1.76 11.80
C ALA A 196 15.60 -1.55 11.37
N ASP A 197 16.48 -2.51 11.70
CA ASP A 197 17.92 -2.45 11.42
C ASP A 197 18.36 -3.52 10.44
N ARG A 198 17.70 -3.60 9.27
CA ARG A 198 18.11 -4.53 8.21
C ARG A 198 19.40 -4.01 7.55
N PRO A 199 20.50 -4.81 7.52
CA PRO A 199 21.72 -4.43 6.84
C PRO A 199 21.47 -4.03 5.39
N GLY A 200 22.16 -3.00 4.90
CA GLY A 200 21.98 -2.47 3.55
C GLY A 200 20.69 -1.66 3.32
N CYS A 201 19.60 -1.94 4.04
CA CYS A 201 18.34 -1.20 3.90
C CYS A 201 18.34 0.19 4.55
N PHE A 202 19.23 0.40 5.53
CA PHE A 202 19.38 1.63 6.31
C PHE A 202 20.84 2.08 6.34
N PRO A 203 21.42 2.47 5.18
CA PRO A 203 22.85 2.73 5.06
C PRO A 203 23.33 3.99 5.80
N LEU A 204 22.41 4.88 6.20
CA LEU A 204 22.73 6.19 6.80
C LEU A 204 22.52 6.23 8.32
N GLY A 205 22.27 5.09 8.94
CA GLY A 205 22.07 4.97 10.39
C GLY A 205 20.93 4.04 10.76
N ASN A 206 21.03 3.48 11.96
CA ASN A 206 20.05 2.56 12.49
C ASN A 206 18.75 3.30 12.90
N MET A 207 17.61 2.61 12.82
CA MET A 207 16.30 3.22 13.02
C MET A 207 16.13 3.73 14.46
N SER A 208 16.62 2.96 15.44
CA SER A 208 16.46 3.29 16.86
C SER A 208 17.19 4.57 17.28
N THR A 209 18.37 4.82 16.71
CA THR A 209 19.16 6.04 16.95
C THR A 209 18.54 7.21 16.24
N LEU A 210 18.15 7.04 14.96
CA LEU A 210 17.54 8.12 14.18
C LEU A 210 16.18 8.52 14.75
N ALA A 211 15.44 7.58 15.32
CA ALA A 211 14.18 7.84 16.02
C ALA A 211 14.37 8.43 17.45
N GLY A 212 15.61 8.66 17.89
CA GLY A 212 15.89 9.28 19.20
C GLY A 212 15.48 8.43 20.40
N CYS A 213 15.38 7.11 20.24
CA CYS A 213 14.77 6.23 21.25
C CYS A 213 15.54 6.10 22.57
N GLY A 214 16.80 6.56 22.62
CA GLY A 214 17.58 6.63 23.86
C GLY A 214 17.36 7.90 24.68
N ILE A 215 16.67 8.91 24.12
CA ILE A 215 16.60 10.26 24.70
C ILE A 215 15.16 10.65 25.08
N ALA A 216 14.13 10.00 24.52
CA ALA A 216 12.75 10.34 24.85
C ALA A 216 11.73 9.19 24.69
N ASP A 217 10.96 8.94 25.75
CA ASP A 217 9.67 8.22 25.69
C ASP A 217 8.61 8.95 24.83
N SER A 218 8.90 10.16 24.33
CA SER A 218 7.94 11.03 23.66
C SER A 218 7.50 10.52 22.29
N LEU A 219 8.40 9.99 21.46
CA LEU A 219 8.01 9.49 20.14
C LEU A 219 7.19 8.20 20.27
N ALA A 220 7.66 7.29 21.12
CA ALA A 220 6.98 6.02 21.34
C ALA A 220 5.57 6.23 21.91
N SER A 221 5.39 7.18 22.83
CA SER A 221 4.08 7.58 23.34
C SER A 221 3.23 8.33 22.32
N THR A 222 3.83 9.18 21.47
CA THR A 222 3.13 9.90 20.39
C THR A 222 2.54 8.93 19.37
N LEU A 223 3.26 7.87 19.02
CA LEU A 223 2.84 6.86 18.04
C LEU A 223 2.12 5.66 18.66
N ALA A 224 1.86 5.68 19.96
CA ALA A 224 1.38 4.50 20.70
C ALA A 224 0.01 4.00 20.24
N SER A 225 -0.85 4.88 19.72
CA SER A 225 -2.18 4.49 19.22
C SER A 225 -2.20 4.41 17.69
N PRO A 226 -3.05 3.54 17.10
CA PRO A 226 -3.22 3.48 15.65
C PRO A 226 -3.63 4.82 15.04
N ALA A 227 -4.51 5.57 15.71
CA ALA A 227 -4.98 6.87 15.20
C ALA A 227 -3.84 7.91 15.14
N CYS A 228 -3.00 7.98 16.19
CA CYS A 228 -1.86 8.89 16.21
C CYS A 228 -0.77 8.47 15.21
N GLN A 229 -0.44 7.17 15.14
CA GLN A 229 0.53 6.66 14.17
C GLN A 229 0.08 6.92 12.73
N ALA A 230 -1.20 6.70 12.43
CA ALA A 230 -1.74 6.98 11.10
C ALA A 230 -1.73 8.46 10.76
N TYR A 231 -1.96 9.34 11.73
CA TYR A 231 -1.85 10.79 11.54
C TYR A 231 -0.40 11.19 11.25
N ALA A 232 0.58 10.65 11.97
CA ALA A 232 1.99 10.88 11.71
C ALA A 232 2.39 10.42 10.31
N LEU A 233 1.94 9.22 9.88
CA LEU A 233 2.13 8.74 8.51
C LEU A 233 1.46 9.67 7.49
N ALA A 234 0.24 10.14 7.75
CA ALA A 234 -0.47 11.04 6.85
C ALA A 234 0.28 12.34 6.64
N ARG A 235 0.76 12.97 7.73
CA ARG A 235 1.58 14.20 7.66
C ARG A 235 2.89 13.95 6.92
N GLY A 236 3.55 12.83 7.22
CA GLY A 236 4.84 12.47 6.60
C GLY A 236 4.74 12.25 5.10
N TYR A 237 3.73 11.51 4.65
CA TYR A 237 3.49 11.32 3.21
C TYR A 237 2.96 12.57 2.54
N ALA A 238 2.13 13.38 3.20
CA ALA A 238 1.63 14.62 2.60
C ALA A 238 2.76 15.63 2.34
N SER A 239 3.76 15.70 3.22
CA SER A 239 4.97 16.53 3.03
C SER A 239 5.75 16.15 1.76
N THR A 240 5.65 14.90 1.28
CA THR A 240 6.32 14.48 0.01
C THR A 240 5.84 15.25 -1.22
N LEU A 241 4.68 15.90 -1.16
CA LEU A 241 4.17 16.78 -2.24
C LEU A 241 5.09 17.98 -2.47
N ASP A 242 5.74 18.50 -1.42
CA ASP A 242 6.75 19.56 -1.53
C ASP A 242 8.10 19.02 -2.04
N HIS A 243 8.30 17.70 -1.96
CA HIS A 243 9.52 17.01 -2.34
C HIS A 243 9.42 16.24 -3.65
N GLY A 244 8.41 16.52 -4.47
CA GLY A 244 8.35 16.04 -5.85
C GLY A 244 7.28 15.01 -6.16
N ALA A 245 6.54 14.51 -5.16
CA ALA A 245 5.29 13.80 -5.42
C ALA A 245 4.26 14.77 -6.05
N ASP A 246 3.47 14.28 -7.00
CA ASP A 246 2.40 15.05 -7.64
C ASP A 246 1.05 14.76 -6.98
N VAL A 247 0.85 13.55 -6.47
CA VAL A 247 -0.40 13.11 -5.83
C VAL A 247 -0.13 12.22 -4.62
N LEU A 248 -0.95 12.36 -3.58
CA LEU A 248 -1.00 11.46 -2.44
C LEU A 248 -2.12 10.43 -2.64
N VAL A 249 -1.81 9.15 -2.50
CA VAL A 249 -2.79 8.05 -2.50
C VAL A 249 -3.10 7.70 -1.04
N PRO A 250 -4.24 8.11 -0.48
CA PRO A 250 -4.50 8.13 0.97
C PRO A 250 -4.95 6.78 1.54
N ALA A 251 -4.28 5.69 1.16
CA ALA A 251 -4.68 4.34 1.56
C ALA A 251 -4.71 4.16 3.08
N GLY A 252 -3.72 4.64 3.82
CA GLY A 252 -3.74 4.61 5.29
C GLY A 252 -4.89 5.37 5.95
N LEU A 253 -5.43 6.43 5.33
CA LEU A 253 -6.65 7.08 5.83
C LEU A 253 -7.89 6.24 5.57
N ALA A 254 -7.94 5.51 4.45
CA ALA A 254 -9.01 4.56 4.18
C ALA A 254 -9.01 3.41 5.19
N TRP A 255 -7.85 2.97 5.67
CA TRP A 255 -7.76 2.01 6.78
C TRP A 255 -8.37 2.56 8.07
N LEU A 256 -8.09 3.82 8.43
CA LEU A 256 -8.73 4.43 9.61
C LEU A 256 -10.25 4.55 9.45
N ALA A 257 -10.72 4.87 8.25
CA ALA A 257 -12.14 4.94 7.95
C ALA A 257 -12.81 3.56 8.05
N ALA A 258 -12.19 2.51 7.49
CA ALA A 258 -12.65 1.13 7.63
C ALA A 258 -12.70 0.67 9.09
N ARG A 259 -11.76 1.15 9.91
CA ARG A 259 -11.68 0.89 11.36
C ARG A 259 -12.58 1.79 12.20
N GLY A 260 -13.40 2.66 11.61
CA GLY A 260 -14.23 3.60 12.37
C GLY A 260 -13.44 4.42 13.41
N ALA A 261 -12.16 4.71 13.14
CA ALA A 261 -11.19 5.09 14.16
C ALA A 261 -11.67 6.23 15.09
N PRO A 262 -11.29 6.23 16.38
CA PRO A 262 -11.65 7.34 17.28
C PRO A 262 -10.99 8.65 16.84
N PRO A 263 -11.48 9.82 17.30
CA PRO A 263 -10.80 11.09 17.08
C PRO A 263 -9.32 11.01 17.48
N ILE A 264 -8.45 11.62 16.69
CA ILE A 264 -7.02 11.69 16.99
C ILE A 264 -6.85 12.52 18.27
N ALA A 265 -6.18 11.96 19.27
CA ALA A 265 -5.98 12.64 20.54
C ALA A 265 -5.24 13.96 20.35
N LYS A 266 -5.74 15.04 20.96
CA LYS A 266 -5.18 16.39 20.77
C LYS A 266 -3.67 16.44 21.06
N ALA A 267 -3.24 15.81 22.16
CA ALA A 267 -1.82 15.81 22.56
C ALA A 267 -0.90 15.19 21.49
N CYS A 268 -1.27 14.06 20.89
CA CYS A 268 -0.44 13.46 19.83
C CYS A 268 -0.53 14.25 18.52
N ARG A 269 -1.71 14.81 18.18
CA ARG A 269 -1.86 15.71 17.03
C ARG A 269 -0.94 16.92 17.16
N ASP A 270 -1.00 17.63 18.28
CA ASP A 270 -0.17 18.81 18.54
C ASP A 270 1.32 18.47 18.46
N ALA A 271 1.73 17.34 19.06
CA ALA A 271 3.12 16.88 19.02
C ALA A 271 3.60 16.55 17.61
N ILE A 272 2.78 15.87 16.81
CA ILE A 272 3.06 15.55 15.41
C ILE A 272 3.13 16.85 14.59
N ASP A 273 2.16 17.76 14.73
CA ASP A 273 2.09 19.00 13.95
C ASP A 273 3.29 19.92 14.24
N ALA A 274 3.79 19.92 15.47
CA ALA A 274 5.00 20.67 15.84
C ALA A 274 6.26 20.23 15.08
N GLU A 275 6.31 19.00 14.55
CA GLU A 275 7.45 18.53 13.73
C GLU A 275 7.50 19.20 12.34
N TYR A 276 6.40 19.81 11.90
CA TYR A 276 6.21 20.38 10.56
C TYR A 276 6.01 21.91 10.61
N GLU A 277 6.51 22.56 11.66
CA GLU A 277 6.43 24.02 11.77
C GLU A 277 7.09 24.69 10.55
N GLY A 278 6.32 25.53 9.85
CA GLY A 278 6.77 26.20 8.62
C GLY A 278 6.55 25.41 7.33
N GLU A 279 6.15 24.14 7.39
CA GLU A 279 5.72 23.37 6.22
C GLU A 279 4.24 23.62 5.90
N ARG A 280 3.84 23.39 4.64
CA ARG A 280 2.45 23.48 4.24
C ARG A 280 1.63 22.34 4.85
N ASP A 281 0.49 22.67 5.44
CA ASP A 281 -0.45 21.66 5.92
C ASP A 281 -1.46 21.25 4.84
N TYR A 282 -1.10 20.23 4.07
CA TYR A 282 -1.97 19.60 3.07
C TYR A 282 -3.19 18.88 3.68
N LEU A 283 -3.26 18.72 5.00
CA LEU A 283 -4.36 18.06 5.71
C LEU A 283 -5.26 19.03 6.48
N ALA A 284 -4.96 20.34 6.48
CA ALA A 284 -5.64 21.34 7.31
C ALA A 284 -7.16 21.36 7.11
N ASP A 285 -7.61 21.23 5.85
CA ASP A 285 -9.02 21.26 5.48
C ASP A 285 -9.71 19.89 5.57
N ILE A 286 -8.98 18.86 6.02
CA ILE A 286 -9.49 17.49 6.13
C ILE A 286 -9.74 17.18 7.60
N SER A 287 -11.02 17.14 7.98
CA SER A 287 -11.41 16.57 9.28
C SER A 287 -10.98 15.10 9.39
N LEU A 288 -10.03 14.80 10.27
CA LEU A 288 -9.50 13.45 10.50
C LEU A 288 -9.88 12.91 11.90
N PRO A 289 -10.20 11.60 12.02
CA PRO A 289 -10.22 10.60 10.96
C PRO A 289 -11.40 10.79 10.00
N ILE A 290 -11.25 10.33 8.75
CA ILE A 290 -12.32 10.38 7.76
C ILE A 290 -13.46 9.47 8.21
N ARG A 291 -14.67 10.03 8.30
CA ARG A 291 -15.89 9.26 8.55
C ARG A 291 -16.50 8.85 7.21
N VAL A 292 -16.78 7.55 7.07
CA VAL A 292 -17.57 7.04 5.94
C VAL A 292 -19.02 7.49 6.05
N ARG A 293 -19.70 7.65 4.91
CA ARG A 293 -21.09 8.12 4.86
C ARG A 293 -22.06 7.08 5.42
N ASN A 294 -21.80 5.80 5.16
CA ASN A 294 -22.54 4.71 5.78
C ASN A 294 -21.71 4.11 6.95
N PRO A 295 -22.12 4.29 8.22
CA PRO A 295 -21.41 3.74 9.36
C PRO A 295 -21.22 2.21 9.31
N GLU A 296 -22.12 1.47 8.63
CA GLU A 296 -22.00 0.02 8.48
C GLU A 296 -20.80 -0.41 7.62
N ASP A 297 -20.25 0.50 6.80
CA ASP A 297 -19.03 0.23 6.04
C ASP A 297 -17.79 0.23 6.95
N ALA A 298 -17.82 0.97 8.06
CA ALA A 298 -16.75 1.00 9.07
C ALA A 298 -16.82 -0.18 10.05
N ARG A 299 -17.08 -1.39 9.55
CA ARG A 299 -17.36 -2.58 10.37
C ARG A 299 -16.14 -3.26 11.00
N TRP A 300 -14.94 -2.70 10.82
CA TRP A 300 -13.70 -3.19 11.44
C TRP A 300 -13.31 -2.32 12.65
N ASP A 301 -14.30 -1.83 13.38
CA ASP A 301 -14.21 -0.80 14.43
C ASP A 301 -13.74 -1.29 15.80
N THR A 302 -13.79 -2.60 16.03
CA THR A 302 -13.17 -3.23 17.19
C THR A 302 -11.75 -3.66 16.89
N LEU A 303 -10.91 -3.77 17.93
CA LEU A 303 -9.56 -4.35 17.77
C LEU A 303 -9.64 -5.75 17.15
N LEU A 304 -10.54 -6.60 17.65
CA LEU A 304 -10.70 -7.96 17.12
C LEU A 304 -11.08 -7.95 15.63
N ALA A 305 -12.08 -7.17 15.22
CA ALA A 305 -12.48 -7.09 13.82
C ALA A 305 -11.34 -6.51 12.95
N ALA A 306 -10.62 -5.50 13.43
CA ALA A 306 -9.51 -4.89 12.70
C ALA A 306 -8.42 -5.89 12.30
N ARG A 307 -8.28 -7.04 12.98
CA ARG A 307 -7.34 -8.12 12.60
C ARG A 307 -7.55 -8.60 11.18
N SER A 308 -8.76 -8.52 10.65
CA SER A 308 -9.09 -8.90 9.27
C SER A 308 -8.38 -8.05 8.21
N LEU A 309 -7.93 -6.84 8.57
CA LEU A 309 -7.17 -5.97 7.67
C LEU A 309 -5.68 -6.34 7.63
N TYR A 310 -5.21 -7.14 8.58
CA TYR A 310 -3.80 -7.48 8.74
C TYR A 310 -3.51 -8.94 8.33
N ASN A 311 -2.30 -9.17 7.84
CA ASN A 311 -1.92 -10.48 7.31
C ASN A 311 -1.86 -11.52 8.44
N TYR A 312 -2.43 -12.69 8.17
CA TYR A 312 -2.38 -13.84 9.08
C TYR A 312 -1.06 -14.58 8.90
N LEU A 313 -0.33 -14.77 10.01
CA LEU A 313 0.92 -15.51 10.05
C LEU A 313 0.79 -16.90 10.69
N GLY A 314 -0.44 -17.35 11.01
CA GLY A 314 -0.67 -18.67 11.57
C GLY A 314 -0.88 -18.67 13.10
N PRO A 315 -1.50 -19.73 13.64
CA PRO A 315 -1.95 -19.78 15.03
C PRO A 315 -0.79 -19.82 16.04
N ASN A 316 0.42 -20.14 15.57
CA ASN A 316 1.63 -20.25 16.38
C ASN A 316 2.58 -19.05 16.18
N SER A 317 2.19 -18.06 15.37
CA SER A 317 3.02 -16.89 15.14
C SER A 317 2.98 -15.95 16.35
N ASN A 318 4.15 -15.43 16.73
CA ASN A 318 4.26 -14.37 17.72
C ASN A 318 4.89 -13.15 17.05
N SER A 319 4.05 -12.34 16.42
CA SER A 319 4.48 -11.11 15.77
C SER A 319 5.05 -10.14 16.81
N THR A 320 6.27 -9.63 16.59
CA THR A 320 6.87 -8.62 17.48
C THR A 320 6.08 -7.31 17.53
N TYR A 321 5.26 -7.08 16.50
CA TYR A 321 4.38 -5.93 16.35
C TYR A 321 2.99 -6.15 16.93
N CYS A 322 2.75 -7.30 17.57
CA CYS A 322 1.51 -7.59 18.27
C CYS A 322 1.80 -7.92 19.73
N THR A 323 1.26 -7.13 20.66
CA THR A 323 1.55 -7.25 22.10
C THR A 323 0.56 -8.14 22.86
N ASP A 324 -0.56 -8.51 22.23
CA ASP A 324 -1.63 -9.34 22.79
C ASP A 324 -1.53 -10.81 22.34
N GLY A 325 -0.34 -11.24 21.88
CA GLY A 325 -0.11 -12.60 21.38
C GLY A 325 -0.88 -12.90 20.10
N CYS A 326 -1.18 -11.89 19.26
CA CYS A 326 -1.92 -12.13 18.04
C CYS A 326 -1.07 -12.78 16.93
N ASP A 327 -1.78 -13.56 16.12
CA ASP A 327 -1.33 -14.27 14.93
C ASP A 327 -1.19 -13.37 13.69
N ARG A 328 -1.26 -12.04 13.85
CA ARG A 328 -1.19 -11.06 12.77
C ARG A 328 0.09 -10.23 12.82
N ASP A 329 0.63 -9.90 11.66
CA ASP A 329 1.67 -8.87 11.55
C ASP A 329 1.11 -7.53 11.02
N HIS A 330 1.98 -6.57 10.76
CA HIS A 330 1.58 -5.25 10.26
C HIS A 330 1.33 -5.22 8.74
N HIS A 331 1.57 -6.32 8.03
CA HIS A 331 1.38 -6.40 6.60
C HIS A 331 -0.11 -6.48 6.23
N PRO A 332 -0.48 -6.15 4.99
CA PRO A 332 -1.87 -6.08 4.61
C PRO A 332 -2.40 -7.47 4.27
N SER A 333 -3.63 -7.77 4.71
CA SER A 333 -4.40 -8.92 4.21
C SER A 333 -4.87 -8.68 2.76
N ALA A 334 -5.36 -9.72 2.08
CA ALA A 334 -6.01 -9.61 0.76
C ALA A 334 -7.14 -8.57 0.77
N LEU A 335 -7.97 -8.58 1.82
CA LEU A 335 -9.05 -7.62 2.03
C LEU A 335 -8.55 -6.18 2.01
N SER A 336 -7.45 -5.90 2.71
CA SER A 336 -6.91 -4.56 2.80
C SER A 336 -6.13 -4.12 1.55
N GLN A 337 -5.48 -5.05 0.82
CA GLN A 337 -4.90 -4.73 -0.48
C GLN A 337 -5.96 -4.44 -1.54
N TYR A 338 -7.13 -5.06 -1.42
CA TYR A 338 -8.28 -4.68 -2.25
C TYR A 338 -8.78 -3.28 -1.95
N LEU A 339 -8.86 -2.89 -0.67
CA LEU A 339 -9.15 -1.52 -0.28
C LEU A 339 -8.12 -0.55 -0.86
N ASN A 340 -6.83 -0.85 -0.72
CA ASN A 340 -5.74 -0.04 -1.27
C ASN A 340 -5.90 0.11 -2.79
N ALA A 341 -6.14 -0.97 -3.53
CA ALA A 341 -6.38 -0.96 -4.97
C ALA A 341 -7.58 -0.07 -5.36
N CYS A 342 -8.68 -0.12 -4.60
CA CYS A 342 -9.84 0.76 -4.81
C CYS A 342 -9.47 2.24 -4.60
N VAL A 343 -8.67 2.55 -3.58
CA VAL A 343 -8.19 3.93 -3.33
C VAL A 343 -7.26 4.40 -4.45
N PHE A 344 -6.37 3.53 -4.94
CA PHE A 344 -5.52 3.83 -6.11
C PHE A 344 -6.37 4.15 -7.34
N PHE A 345 -7.34 3.30 -7.67
CA PHE A 345 -8.25 3.54 -8.78
C PHE A 345 -8.97 4.88 -8.64
N ALA A 346 -9.57 5.10 -7.47
CA ALA A 346 -10.28 6.33 -7.18
C ALA A 346 -9.40 7.56 -7.27
N THR A 347 -8.14 7.49 -6.83
CA THR A 347 -7.21 8.62 -6.84
C THR A 347 -6.68 8.92 -8.24
N LEU A 348 -6.21 7.89 -8.96
CA LEU A 348 -5.52 8.05 -10.25
C LEU A 348 -6.49 8.35 -11.39
N PHE A 349 -7.60 7.62 -11.47
CA PHE A 349 -8.63 7.87 -12.49
C PHE A 349 -9.62 8.94 -12.04
N GLY A 350 -9.72 9.18 -10.72
CA GLY A 350 -10.66 10.14 -10.18
C GLY A 350 -12.10 9.79 -10.53
N LYS A 351 -12.40 8.49 -10.47
CA LYS A 351 -13.69 7.83 -10.69
C LYS A 351 -14.03 6.96 -9.47
N SER A 352 -15.31 6.69 -9.27
CA SER A 352 -15.74 5.74 -8.23
C SER A 352 -15.26 4.31 -8.52
N PRO A 353 -14.71 3.57 -7.54
CA PRO A 353 -14.39 2.16 -7.68
C PRO A 353 -15.62 1.24 -7.45
N ILE A 354 -16.80 1.81 -7.16
CA ILE A 354 -18.03 1.03 -6.95
C ILE A 354 -18.38 0.26 -8.22
N GLY A 355 -18.60 -1.05 -8.09
CA GLY A 355 -18.86 -1.96 -9.20
C GLY A 355 -17.61 -2.64 -9.76
N ALA A 356 -16.42 -2.36 -9.21
CA ALA A 356 -15.22 -3.10 -9.57
C ALA A 356 -15.36 -4.59 -9.25
N ALA A 357 -14.69 -5.44 -10.04
CA ALA A 357 -14.48 -6.83 -9.68
C ALA A 357 -13.64 -6.93 -8.39
N PHE A 358 -13.75 -8.06 -7.70
CA PHE A 358 -12.98 -8.38 -6.51
C PHE A 358 -12.37 -9.78 -6.64
N PRO A 359 -11.27 -10.09 -5.94
CA PRO A 359 -10.66 -11.39 -6.01
C PRO A 359 -11.46 -12.40 -5.18
N ASP A 360 -11.83 -13.49 -5.84
CA ASP A 360 -12.63 -14.59 -5.32
C ASP A 360 -11.79 -15.83 -4.99
N GLY A 361 -10.46 -15.74 -5.12
CA GLY A 361 -9.55 -16.88 -4.98
C GLY A 361 -9.30 -17.64 -6.29
N GLU A 362 -10.01 -17.30 -7.36
CA GLU A 362 -9.92 -17.96 -8.67
C GLU A 362 -9.38 -17.00 -9.76
N LYS A 363 -9.57 -15.69 -9.61
CA LYS A 363 -9.05 -14.69 -10.55
C LYS A 363 -7.53 -14.79 -10.70
N VAL A 364 -7.08 -14.94 -11.94
CA VAL A 364 -5.66 -14.91 -12.33
C VAL A 364 -5.36 -13.56 -12.99
N VAL A 365 -4.37 -12.84 -12.48
CA VAL A 365 -3.86 -11.58 -13.04
C VAL A 365 -2.36 -11.73 -13.24
N ASP A 366 -1.89 -11.54 -14.48
CA ASP A 366 -0.48 -11.66 -14.87
C ASP A 366 0.16 -12.98 -14.36
N GLY A 367 -0.57 -14.09 -14.55
CA GLY A 367 -0.12 -15.43 -14.16
C GLY A 367 -0.19 -15.75 -12.66
N MET A 368 -0.70 -14.83 -11.83
CA MET A 368 -0.85 -15.02 -10.38
C MET A 368 -2.33 -15.13 -10.00
N THR A 369 -2.71 -16.21 -9.32
CA THR A 369 -4.03 -16.31 -8.67
C THR A 369 -4.07 -15.37 -7.47
N LEU A 370 -5.06 -14.47 -7.45
CA LEU A 370 -5.25 -13.54 -6.34
C LEU A 370 -6.01 -14.21 -5.18
N PRO A 371 -5.58 -14.01 -3.93
CA PRO A 371 -6.27 -14.58 -2.77
C PRO A 371 -7.67 -13.98 -2.60
N ALA A 372 -8.62 -14.82 -2.18
CA ALA A 372 -9.98 -14.40 -1.86
C ALA A 372 -9.99 -13.35 -0.73
N LEU A 373 -11.01 -12.49 -0.71
CA LEU A 373 -11.17 -11.46 0.32
C LEU A 373 -11.59 -11.99 1.71
N LEU A 374 -11.76 -13.30 1.87
CA LEU A 374 -12.16 -13.89 3.15
C LEU A 374 -11.01 -13.89 4.14
N THR A 375 -11.32 -13.61 5.40
CA THR A 375 -10.40 -13.86 6.50
C THR A 375 -10.62 -15.25 7.07
N GLN A 376 -9.60 -15.83 7.71
CA GLN A 376 -9.80 -17.09 8.45
C GLN A 376 -10.86 -16.96 9.55
N ASP A 377 -11.07 -15.76 10.11
CA ASP A 377 -12.13 -15.52 11.07
C ASP A 377 -13.51 -15.51 10.38
N ASP A 378 -13.61 -15.07 9.13
CA ASP A 378 -14.85 -15.20 8.34
C ASP A 378 -15.13 -16.67 7.99
N VAL A 379 -14.08 -17.43 7.67
CA VAL A 379 -14.18 -18.89 7.47
C VAL A 379 -14.58 -19.56 8.78
N ALA A 380 -13.90 -19.28 9.89
CA ALA A 380 -14.18 -19.88 11.19
C ALA A 380 -15.53 -19.44 11.76
N ALA A 381 -15.99 -18.21 11.52
CA ALA A 381 -17.31 -17.74 11.91
C ALA A 381 -18.40 -18.40 11.08
N ALA A 382 -18.19 -18.58 9.77
CA ALA A 382 -19.07 -19.41 8.95
C ALA A 382 -19.14 -20.84 9.52
N THR A 383 -17.98 -21.45 9.81
CA THR A 383 -17.87 -22.79 10.40
C THR A 383 -18.44 -22.92 11.82
N ALA A 384 -18.36 -21.88 12.65
CA ALA A 384 -18.88 -21.89 14.03
C ALA A 384 -20.41 -21.74 14.09
N VAL A 385 -21.00 -20.99 13.15
CA VAL A 385 -22.46 -20.95 12.95
C VAL A 385 -22.98 -22.34 12.57
N GLU A 386 -22.21 -23.12 11.78
CA GLU A 386 -22.54 -24.51 11.43
C GLU A 386 -22.49 -25.47 12.63
N ALA A 387 -21.46 -25.36 13.48
CA ALA A 387 -21.32 -26.23 14.64
C ALA A 387 -22.45 -26.04 15.67
N ARG A 388 -23.03 -24.83 15.75
CA ARG A 388 -24.18 -24.53 16.60
C ARG A 388 -25.53 -24.92 15.98
N ALA A 389 -25.59 -25.15 14.67
CA ALA A 389 -26.81 -25.57 13.97
C ALA A 389 -27.14 -27.08 14.12
N GLY A 390 -26.26 -27.88 14.74
CA GLY A 390 -26.54 -29.26 15.15
C GLY A 390 -26.31 -30.31 14.06
N ALA A 391 -25.87 -31.49 14.51
CA ALA A 391 -25.50 -32.66 13.70
C ALA A 391 -26.59 -33.05 12.67
N GLY A 392 -26.43 -32.60 11.42
CA GLY A 392 -27.36 -32.87 10.32
C GLY A 392 -27.51 -31.74 9.30
N ALA A 393 -27.04 -30.53 9.60
CA ALA A 393 -27.01 -29.46 8.62
C ALA A 393 -25.91 -29.74 7.57
N ALA A 394 -26.27 -29.65 6.28
CA ALA A 394 -25.34 -29.72 5.17
C ALA A 394 -24.25 -28.64 5.33
N PRO A 395 -23.02 -28.88 4.85
CA PRO A 395 -21.97 -27.87 4.84
C PRO A 395 -22.48 -26.57 4.20
N PRO A 396 -21.94 -25.41 4.58
CA PRO A 396 -22.34 -24.13 4.02
C PRO A 396 -22.22 -24.25 2.51
N SER A 397 -23.31 -23.97 1.82
CA SER A 397 -23.26 -23.83 0.37
C SER A 397 -22.24 -22.73 0.07
N GLY A 398 -21.41 -22.90 -0.98
CA GLY A 398 -20.45 -21.88 -1.41
C GLY A 398 -21.06 -20.48 -1.64
N GLU A 399 -22.38 -20.40 -1.72
CA GLU A 399 -23.19 -19.19 -1.74
C GLU A 399 -22.98 -18.25 -0.53
N SER A 400 -22.83 -18.76 0.70
CA SER A 400 -22.68 -17.91 1.90
C SER A 400 -21.33 -17.19 1.94
N ALA A 401 -20.26 -17.92 1.63
CA ALA A 401 -18.90 -17.37 1.52
C ALA A 401 -18.80 -16.32 0.40
N SER A 402 -19.44 -16.59 -0.75
CA SER A 402 -19.52 -15.65 -1.87
C SER A 402 -20.24 -14.35 -1.48
N ALA A 403 -21.37 -14.45 -0.76
CA ALA A 403 -22.11 -13.29 -0.28
C ALA A 403 -21.29 -12.45 0.73
N ALA A 404 -20.57 -13.09 1.64
CA ALA A 404 -19.69 -12.40 2.60
C ALA A 404 -18.55 -11.64 1.88
N MET A 405 -17.91 -12.27 0.89
CA MET A 405 -16.89 -11.62 0.04
C MET A 405 -17.45 -10.41 -0.71
N ALA A 406 -18.61 -10.58 -1.35
CA ALA A 406 -19.26 -9.49 -2.09
C ALA A 406 -19.62 -8.32 -1.17
N SER A 407 -20.13 -8.61 0.03
CA SER A 407 -20.40 -7.60 1.06
C SER A 407 -19.14 -6.86 1.49
N ALA A 408 -18.03 -7.57 1.72
CA ALA A 408 -16.73 -6.98 2.07
C ALA A 408 -16.18 -6.12 0.94
N ALA A 409 -16.20 -6.61 -0.29
CA ALA A 409 -15.77 -5.87 -1.47
C ALA A 409 -16.56 -4.56 -1.62
N ALA A 410 -17.89 -4.64 -1.50
CA ALA A 410 -18.76 -3.48 -1.64
C ALA A 410 -18.50 -2.42 -0.56
N ALA A 411 -18.24 -2.84 0.69
CA ALA A 411 -17.83 -1.91 1.76
C ALA A 411 -16.49 -1.24 1.44
N MET A 412 -15.49 -1.99 0.98
CA MET A 412 -14.18 -1.42 0.61
C MET A 412 -14.24 -0.43 -0.55
N GLN A 413 -15.06 -0.72 -1.56
CA GLN A 413 -15.30 0.21 -2.67
C GLN A 413 -15.94 1.52 -2.19
N ARG A 414 -16.95 1.45 -1.31
CA ARG A 414 -17.61 2.64 -0.73
C ARG A 414 -16.69 3.44 0.18
N ILE A 415 -15.88 2.77 1.01
CA ILE A 415 -14.86 3.44 1.83
C ILE A 415 -13.87 4.19 0.94
N ALA A 416 -13.32 3.53 -0.09
CA ALA A 416 -12.38 4.16 -1.01
C ALA A 416 -13.00 5.36 -1.73
N HIS A 417 -14.27 5.25 -2.15
CA HIS A 417 -15.01 6.37 -2.71
C HIS A 417 -15.09 7.54 -1.71
N ASP A 418 -15.56 7.30 -0.49
CA ASP A 418 -15.80 8.35 0.50
C ASP A 418 -14.50 9.04 0.97
N VAL A 419 -13.38 8.32 0.96
CA VAL A 419 -12.07 8.86 1.31
C VAL A 419 -11.53 9.79 0.22
N VAL A 420 -11.80 9.50 -1.05
CA VAL A 420 -11.29 10.28 -2.19
C VAL A 420 -12.25 11.41 -2.61
N PHE A 421 -13.56 11.19 -2.52
CA PHE A 421 -14.60 12.13 -2.91
C PHE A 421 -15.36 12.58 -1.65
N ARG A 422 -15.06 13.77 -1.12
CA ARG A 422 -15.84 14.37 -0.02
C ARG A 422 -16.88 15.33 -0.58
N GLY A 423 -18.08 15.32 0.00
CA GLY A 423 -19.18 16.18 -0.42
C GLY A 423 -20.01 15.54 -1.53
N GLY A 424 -21.33 15.68 -1.45
CA GLY A 424 -22.30 14.95 -2.25
C GLY A 424 -22.22 15.14 -3.77
N ASP A 425 -21.43 16.07 -4.30
CA ASP A 425 -21.35 16.33 -5.74
C ASP A 425 -19.94 16.83 -6.13
N GLY A 426 -19.14 15.97 -6.76
CA GLY A 426 -18.04 16.37 -7.65
C GLY A 426 -16.76 16.97 -7.05
N ASP A 427 -16.75 17.45 -5.81
CA ASP A 427 -15.57 18.05 -5.20
C ASP A 427 -14.56 16.96 -4.78
N ARG A 428 -13.51 16.80 -5.59
CA ARG A 428 -12.37 15.96 -5.22
C ARG A 428 -11.71 16.53 -3.98
N VAL A 429 -11.42 15.68 -2.99
CA VAL A 429 -10.39 16.02 -2.00
C VAL A 429 -9.10 16.14 -2.80
N TRP A 430 -8.57 17.35 -2.93
CA TRP A 430 -7.38 17.61 -3.74
C TRP A 430 -6.16 17.03 -3.02
N TRP A 431 -5.91 15.75 -3.22
CA TRP A 431 -4.66 15.08 -2.84
C TRP A 431 -3.53 15.39 -3.82
N ARG A 432 -3.53 16.57 -4.45
CA ARG A 432 -2.54 16.96 -5.47
C ARG A 432 -1.70 18.10 -4.93
N GLY A 433 -0.40 18.06 -5.22
CA GLY A 433 0.45 19.24 -5.04
C GLY A 433 -0.07 20.35 -5.95
N GLN A 434 -0.28 21.55 -5.40
CA GLN A 434 -0.49 22.74 -6.23
C GLN A 434 0.84 23.09 -6.90
N ARG A 435 0.96 22.84 -8.19
CA ARG A 435 1.94 23.52 -9.05
C ARG A 435 1.22 24.20 -10.19
#